data_AF-A0A835IRF9-F1
#
_entry.id   AF-A0A835IRF9-F1
#
_cell.length_a   1.000
_cell.length_b   1.000
_cell.length_c   1.000
_cell.angle_alpha   90.00
_cell.angle_beta   90.00
_cell.angle_gamma   90.00
#
_symmetry.space_group_name_H-M   'P 1'
#
loop_
_entity.id
_entity.type
_entity.pdbx_description
1 polymer ?
#
loop_
_entity_poly.entity_id
_entity_poly.type
_entity_poly.pdbx_seq_one_letter_code
_entity_poly.pdbx_strand_id
1 'polypeptide(L)'
;MSSRVFVNGALHWEGNRHESKIIVSFDIVDEVFKEVPLLDYKEDEFHIIVGVLGGCLCVVCGFSSLRVDVWLMKVYGVKDSWTKMFSISHLEVIRSSVCGFFIRPLCYSKNDEIVLVMDKALVLYDTNTKGVKIIPSNPDILDWFKA
;
A
#
# COMPACT_ATOMS: atom_id res chain seq x y z
N MET A 1 1.79 12.49 -1.17
CA MET A 1 1.87 12.68 0.29
C MET A 1 2.65 11.50 0.85
N SER A 2 3.71 11.71 1.62
CA SER A 2 4.38 10.61 2.30
C SER A 2 3.48 10.09 3.42
N SER A 3 3.38 8.78 3.51
CA SER A 3 2.52 8.07 4.46
C SER A 3 3.34 7.67 5.69
N ARG A 4 2.84 8.00 6.89
CA ARG A 4 3.37 7.49 8.17
C ARG A 4 2.33 6.57 8.77
N VAL A 5 2.65 5.29 8.91
CA VAL A 5 1.71 4.27 9.41
C VAL A 5 2.21 3.61 10.68
N PHE A 6 1.27 3.29 11.57
CA PHE A 6 1.55 2.61 12.82
C PHE A 6 1.11 1.15 12.74
N VAL A 7 2.03 0.22 12.99
CA VAL A 7 1.78 -1.23 13.03
C VAL A 7 2.87 -1.91 13.84
N ASN A 8 2.56 -2.99 14.57
CA ASN A 8 3.53 -3.72 15.40
C ASN A 8 4.36 -2.83 16.35
N GLY A 9 3.74 -1.84 16.98
CA GLY A 9 4.40 -0.99 17.97
C GLY A 9 5.32 0.10 17.42
N ALA A 10 5.44 0.22 16.10
CA ALA A 10 6.33 1.19 15.47
C ALA A 10 5.63 2.06 14.40
N LEU A 11 6.13 3.29 14.23
CA LEU A 11 5.80 4.15 13.10
C LEU A 11 6.68 3.77 11.90
N HIS A 12 6.12 3.76 10.70
CA HIS A 12 6.82 3.36 9.47
C HIS A 12 6.62 4.37 8.37
N TRP A 13 7.67 4.63 7.59
CA TRP A 13 7.61 5.47 6.39
C TRP A 13 8.70 5.07 5.39
N GLU A 14 8.56 5.54 4.15
CA GLU A 14 9.56 5.38 3.10
C GLU A 14 10.81 6.23 3.36
N GLY A 15 11.98 5.66 3.12
CA GLY A 15 13.26 6.35 3.19
C GLY A 15 14.11 6.05 1.95
N ASN A 16 15.21 6.78 1.83
CA ASN A 16 16.22 6.52 0.81
C ASN A 16 17.57 6.34 1.51
N ARG A 17 18.33 5.33 1.10
CA ARG A 17 19.70 5.09 1.52
C ARG A 17 20.55 4.91 0.27
N HIS A 18 21.39 5.90 -0.01
CA HIS A 18 22.07 6.03 -1.30
C HIS A 18 21.03 5.98 -2.44
N GLU A 19 21.21 5.06 -3.38
CA GLU A 19 20.34 4.85 -4.53
C GLU A 19 19.21 3.83 -4.25
N SER A 20 19.14 3.28 -3.04
CA SER A 20 18.16 2.26 -2.65
C SER A 20 17.01 2.83 -1.82
N LYS A 21 15.79 2.33 -2.09
CA LYS A 21 14.62 2.58 -1.25
C LYS A 21 14.69 1.71 0.01
N ILE A 22 14.31 2.27 1.15
CA ILE A 22 14.22 1.55 2.42
C ILE A 22 12.89 1.85 3.11
N ILE A 23 12.53 1.01 4.07
CA ILE A 23 11.47 1.32 5.04
C ILE A 23 12.16 1.66 6.35
N VAL A 24 11.90 2.86 6.86
CA VAL A 24 12.37 3.28 8.18
C VAL A 24 11.23 3.02 9.16
N SER A 25 11.58 2.47 10.32
CA SER A 25 10.69 2.35 11.47
C SER A 25 11.23 3.11 12.66
N PHE A 26 10.33 3.63 13.48
CA PHE A 26 10.61 4.16 14.81
C PHE A 26 9.78 3.40 15.83
N ASP A 27 10.47 2.62 16.66
CA ASP A 27 9.90 1.88 17.77
C ASP A 27 9.55 2.86 18.89
N ILE A 28 8.26 2.96 19.24
CA ILE A 28 7.82 3.96 20.21
C ILE A 28 8.18 3.54 21.64
N VAL A 29 8.35 2.24 21.89
CA VAL A 29 8.65 1.71 23.22
C VAL A 29 10.14 1.86 23.52
N ASP A 30 10.97 1.42 22.59
CA ASP A 30 12.43 1.45 22.75
C ASP A 30 13.05 2.78 22.29
N GLU A 31 12.26 3.66 21.67
CA GLU A 31 12.67 4.96 21.10
C GLU A 31 13.84 4.86 20.10
N VAL A 32 13.89 3.77 19.33
CA VAL A 32 14.97 3.50 18.35
C VAL A 32 14.47 3.48 16.92
N PHE A 33 15.32 3.94 16.02
CA PHE A 33 15.12 3.80 14.59
C PHE A 33 15.68 2.47 14.11
N LYS A 34 14.89 1.71 13.34
CA LYS A 34 15.29 0.44 12.73
C LYS A 34 14.96 0.47 11.23
N GLU A 35 15.84 -0.09 10.41
CA GLU A 35 15.52 -0.39 9.01
C GLU A 35 14.66 -1.65 8.97
N VAL A 36 13.53 -1.60 8.28
CA VAL A 36 12.70 -2.78 8.03
C VAL A 36 13.09 -3.34 6.66
N PRO A 37 13.38 -4.64 6.54
CA PRO A 37 13.77 -5.24 5.27
C PRO A 37 12.73 -4.97 4.18
N LEU A 38 13.14 -4.27 3.14
CA LEU A 38 12.36 -4.13 1.91
C LEU A 38 12.54 -5.39 1.05
N LEU A 39 11.54 -5.71 0.25
CA LEU A 39 11.63 -6.80 -0.73
C LEU A 39 12.62 -6.48 -1.87
N ASP A 40 13.18 -7.52 -2.49
CA ASP A 40 14.09 -7.38 -3.62
C ASP A 40 13.32 -7.15 -4.93
N TYR A 41 13.09 -5.88 -5.28
CA TYR A 41 12.61 -5.54 -6.63
C TYR A 41 13.79 -5.48 -7.60
N LYS A 42 13.65 -6.16 -8.74
CA LYS A 42 14.65 -6.18 -9.82
C LYS A 42 14.42 -5.09 -10.88
N GLU A 43 13.46 -4.20 -10.68
CA GLU A 43 13.16 -3.12 -11.60
C GLU A 43 13.71 -1.81 -11.00
N ASP A 44 14.46 -1.06 -11.80
CA ASP A 44 15.31 0.04 -11.29
C ASP A 44 14.52 1.30 -10.92
N GLU A 45 13.34 1.52 -11.51
CA GLU A 45 12.56 2.74 -11.31
C GLU A 45 11.16 2.44 -10.76
N PHE A 46 11.04 2.48 -9.44
CA PHE A 46 9.74 2.45 -8.77
C PHE A 46 9.69 3.38 -7.55
N HIS A 47 8.51 3.92 -7.33
CA HIS A 47 8.18 4.61 -6.08
C HIS A 47 7.53 3.62 -5.13
N ILE A 48 7.85 3.72 -3.84
CA ILE A 48 7.16 2.97 -2.80
C ILE A 48 6.29 3.89 -1.96
N ILE A 49 5.13 3.40 -1.56
CA ILE A 49 4.32 3.96 -0.48
C ILE A 49 4.15 2.89 0.59
N VAL A 50 4.42 3.26 1.83
CA VAL A 50 4.19 2.39 3.00
C VAL A 50 2.76 2.55 3.48
N GLY A 51 2.09 1.43 3.78
CA GLY A 51 0.70 1.41 4.25
C GLY A 51 0.45 0.30 5.27
N VAL A 52 -0.81 0.16 5.68
CA VAL A 52 -1.29 -0.96 6.49
C VAL A 52 -2.53 -1.53 5.83
N LEU A 53 -2.59 -2.85 5.71
CA LEU A 53 -3.76 -3.55 5.19
C LEU A 53 -3.95 -4.85 5.97
N GLY A 54 -5.15 -5.05 6.53
CA GLY A 54 -5.45 -6.22 7.35
C GLY A 54 -4.51 -6.38 8.55
N GLY A 55 -4.11 -5.27 9.18
CA GLY A 55 -3.17 -5.26 10.30
C GLY A 55 -1.70 -5.59 9.94
N CYS A 56 -1.41 -5.85 8.67
CA CYS A 56 -0.04 -6.11 8.20
C CYS A 56 0.58 -4.84 7.61
N LEU A 57 1.89 -4.68 7.77
CA LEU A 57 2.65 -3.68 7.02
C LEU A 57 2.55 -4.00 5.52
N CYS A 58 2.23 -3.00 4.71
CA CYS A 58 2.15 -3.14 3.26
C CYS A 58 3.07 -2.16 2.53
N VAL A 59 3.51 -2.54 1.34
CA VAL A 59 4.18 -1.65 0.40
C VAL A 59 3.41 -1.65 -0.92
N VAL A 60 3.18 -0.45 -1.44
CA VAL A 60 2.67 -0.21 -2.78
C VAL A 60 3.84 0.22 -3.66
N CYS A 61 4.18 -0.57 -4.66
CA CYS A 61 5.21 -0.27 -5.64
C CYS A 61 4.55 0.26 -6.93
N GLY A 62 4.80 1.51 -7.28
CA GLY A 62 4.34 2.13 -8.52
C GLY A 62 5.46 2.19 -9.57
N PHE A 63 5.15 1.76 -10.80
CA PHE A 63 6.10 1.67 -11.92
C PHE A 63 5.76 2.68 -13.02
N SER A 64 6.76 3.08 -13.81
CA SER A 64 6.58 3.93 -14.99
C SER A 64 5.63 3.32 -16.04
N SER A 65 5.49 2.00 -16.04
CA SER A 65 4.57 1.23 -16.89
C SER A 65 3.09 1.31 -16.50
N LEU A 66 2.71 2.21 -15.57
CA LEU A 66 1.35 2.32 -15.02
C LEU A 66 0.86 1.03 -14.32
N ARG A 67 1.81 0.21 -13.88
CA ARG A 67 1.57 -0.93 -13.00
C ARG A 67 1.70 -0.47 -11.55
N VAL A 68 0.86 -1.02 -10.69
CA VAL A 68 0.96 -0.87 -9.24
C VAL A 68 0.89 -2.25 -8.60
N ASP A 69 1.90 -2.60 -7.82
CA ASP A 69 1.98 -3.87 -7.11
C ASP A 69 1.82 -3.64 -5.62
N VAL A 70 0.96 -4.41 -4.96
CA VAL A 70 0.75 -4.32 -3.52
C VAL A 70 1.26 -5.58 -2.83
N TRP A 71 2.12 -5.39 -1.84
CA TRP A 71 2.79 -6.44 -1.08
C TRP A 71 2.46 -6.33 0.41
N LEU A 72 2.32 -7.47 1.09
CA LEU A 72 2.16 -7.55 2.55
C LEU A 72 3.30 -8.30 3.20
N MET A 73 3.81 -7.76 4.31
CA MET A 73 4.74 -8.46 5.18
C MET A 73 3.93 -9.32 6.15
N LYS A 74 3.82 -10.63 5.86
CA LYS A 74 3.00 -11.56 6.66
C LYS A 74 3.58 -11.82 8.04
N VAL A 75 4.90 -11.72 8.19
CA VAL A 75 5.60 -11.83 9.46
C VAL A 75 6.48 -10.60 9.60
N TYR A 76 6.15 -9.74 10.57
CA TYR A 76 6.83 -8.46 10.74
C TYR A 76 8.35 -8.61 10.93
N GLY A 77 9.12 -7.76 10.25
CA GLY A 77 10.58 -7.76 10.26
C GLY A 77 11.23 -8.89 9.45
N VAL A 78 10.47 -9.86 8.91
CA VAL A 78 11.02 -10.97 8.13
C VAL A 78 10.89 -10.69 6.64
N LYS A 79 12.04 -10.47 5.97
CA LYS A 79 12.12 -10.16 4.54
C LYS A 79 11.37 -11.17 3.66
N ASP A 80 11.59 -12.46 3.91
CA ASP A 80 11.00 -13.53 3.08
C ASP A 80 9.49 -13.71 3.28
N SER A 81 8.88 -12.97 4.22
CA SER A 81 7.44 -13.00 4.45
C SER A 81 6.66 -12.04 3.54
N TRP A 82 7.35 -11.22 2.74
CA TRP A 82 6.71 -10.35 1.75
C TRP A 82 5.97 -11.19 0.72
N THR A 83 4.64 -11.04 0.67
CA THR A 83 3.77 -11.74 -0.26
C THR A 83 3.07 -10.74 -1.15
N LYS A 84 3.18 -10.92 -2.47
CA LYS A 84 2.43 -10.11 -3.45
C LYS A 84 0.96 -10.46 -3.33
N MET A 85 0.12 -9.47 -3.07
CA MET A 85 -1.32 -9.67 -2.96
C MET A 85 -2.00 -9.53 -4.31
N PHE A 86 -1.70 -8.46 -5.03
CA PHE A 86 -2.28 -8.19 -6.35
C PHE A 86 -1.44 -7.16 -7.11
N SER A 87 -1.71 -7.11 -8.42
CA SER A 87 -1.16 -6.13 -9.35
C SER A 87 -2.31 -5.44 -10.05
N ILE A 88 -2.28 -4.12 -10.06
CA ILE A 88 -3.20 -3.28 -10.82
C ILE A 88 -2.46 -2.75 -12.04
N SER A 89 -3.05 -2.92 -13.22
CA SER A 89 -2.50 -2.45 -14.49
C SER A 89 -3.63 -1.99 -15.40
N HIS A 90 -3.36 -1.02 -16.28
CA HIS A 90 -4.27 -0.65 -17.38
C HIS A 90 -5.69 -0.19 -16.98
N LEU A 91 -5.92 0.19 -15.73
CA LEU A 91 -7.19 0.84 -15.37
C LEU A 91 -7.25 2.22 -16.05
N GLU A 92 -8.38 2.56 -16.68
CA GLU A 92 -8.60 3.91 -17.20
C GLU A 92 -8.37 4.99 -16.14
N VAL A 93 -8.69 4.68 -14.88
CA VAL A 93 -8.46 5.53 -13.70
C VAL A 93 -6.95 5.79 -13.45
N ILE A 94 -6.07 4.86 -13.82
CA ILE A 94 -4.60 5.00 -13.67
C ILE A 94 -3.97 5.69 -14.89
N ARG A 95 -4.69 5.81 -16.03
CA ARG A 95 -4.13 6.41 -17.26
C ARG A 95 -3.82 7.90 -17.15
N SER A 96 -4.30 8.57 -16.11
CA SER A 96 -3.70 9.83 -15.67
C SER A 96 -2.34 9.51 -15.05
N SER A 97 -1.26 9.84 -15.75
CA SER A 97 0.14 9.52 -15.43
C SER A 97 0.59 9.95 -14.01
N VAL A 98 -0.21 10.75 -13.33
CA VAL A 98 0.00 11.25 -11.96
C VAL A 98 -0.66 10.33 -10.91
N CYS A 99 -1.76 9.65 -11.25
CA CYS A 99 -2.62 8.94 -10.29
C CYS A 99 -2.07 7.58 -9.83
N GLY A 100 -1.28 6.90 -10.67
CA GLY A 100 -0.66 5.61 -10.31
C GLY A 100 0.25 5.70 -9.07
N PHE A 101 0.85 6.87 -8.85
CA PHE A 101 1.70 7.16 -7.69
C PHE A 101 0.92 7.49 -6.41
N PHE A 102 -0.40 7.56 -6.45
CA PHE A 102 -1.24 7.91 -5.28
C PHE A 102 -2.24 6.82 -4.92
N ILE A 103 -1.95 5.56 -5.28
CA ILE A 103 -2.75 4.43 -4.83
C ILE A 103 -2.32 4.04 -3.42
N ARG A 104 -3.28 3.97 -2.49
CA ARG A 104 -3.04 3.52 -1.12
C ARG A 104 -4.16 2.60 -0.64
N PRO A 105 -3.86 1.34 -0.26
CA PRO A 105 -4.84 0.50 0.39
C PRO A 105 -5.16 1.03 1.80
N LEU A 106 -6.44 0.96 2.17
CA LEU A 106 -6.94 1.36 3.48
C LEU A 106 -7.32 0.14 4.32
N CYS A 107 -8.21 -0.70 3.80
CA CYS A 107 -8.80 -1.81 4.52
C CYS A 107 -9.50 -2.79 3.57
N TYR A 108 -10.08 -3.84 4.15
CA TYR A 108 -10.99 -4.75 3.47
C TYR A 108 -12.45 -4.30 3.69
N SER A 109 -13.26 -4.44 2.65
CA SER A 109 -14.72 -4.32 2.75
C SER A 109 -15.33 -5.53 3.45
N LYS A 110 -16.63 -5.48 3.75
CA LYS A 110 -17.38 -6.65 4.25
C LYS A 110 -17.32 -7.86 3.30
N ASN A 111 -17.15 -7.63 2.00
CA ASN A 111 -17.07 -8.66 0.97
C ASN A 111 -15.63 -9.03 0.58
N ASP A 112 -14.64 -8.68 1.42
CA ASP A 112 -13.21 -8.95 1.19
C ASP A 112 -12.62 -8.26 -0.05
N GLU A 113 -13.31 -7.27 -0.61
CA GLU A 113 -12.75 -6.33 -1.58
C GLU A 113 -11.80 -5.36 -0.89
N ILE A 114 -10.85 -4.81 -1.62
CA ILE A 114 -9.87 -3.87 -1.08
C ILE A 114 -10.33 -2.45 -1.33
N VAL A 115 -10.33 -1.65 -0.28
CA VAL A 115 -10.64 -0.24 -0.34
C VAL A 115 -9.35 0.51 -0.61
N LEU A 116 -9.27 1.17 -1.75
CA LEU A 116 -8.13 1.95 -2.20
C LEU A 116 -8.50 3.43 -2.20
N VAL A 117 -7.57 4.28 -1.78
CA VAL A 117 -7.56 5.68 -2.20
C VAL A 117 -6.78 5.74 -3.50
N MET A 118 -7.37 6.36 -4.52
CA MET A 118 -6.73 6.67 -5.79
C MET A 118 -6.93 8.16 -6.08
N ASP A 119 -5.86 8.96 -5.94
CA ASP A 119 -5.93 10.42 -5.99
C ASP A 119 -7.01 10.98 -5.03
N LYS A 120 -8.15 11.46 -5.56
CA LYS A 120 -9.26 12.03 -4.77
C LYS A 120 -10.47 11.09 -4.65
N ALA A 121 -10.35 9.86 -5.15
CA ALA A 121 -11.43 8.89 -5.15
C ALA A 121 -11.16 7.74 -4.17
N LEU A 122 -12.23 7.26 -3.56
CA LEU A 122 -12.26 5.94 -2.92
C LEU A 122 -12.72 4.91 -3.95
N VAL A 123 -12.08 3.76 -3.95
CA VAL A 123 -12.30 2.71 -4.94
C VAL A 123 -12.37 1.36 -4.23
N LEU A 124 -13.36 0.54 -4.58
CA LEU A 124 -13.34 -0.89 -4.27
C LEU A 124 -12.65 -1.63 -5.40
N TYR A 125 -11.70 -2.47 -5.02
CA TYR A 125 -10.96 -3.36 -5.91
C TYR A 125 -11.20 -4.81 -5.52
N ASP A 126 -11.79 -5.58 -6.43
CA ASP A 126 -11.94 -7.02 -6.28
C ASP A 126 -10.68 -7.71 -6.83
N THR A 127 -9.94 -8.39 -5.96
CA THR A 127 -8.69 -9.07 -6.34
C THR A 127 -8.91 -10.30 -7.22
N ASN A 128 -10.10 -10.90 -7.21
CA ASN A 128 -10.43 -12.08 -8.02
C ASN A 128 -10.81 -11.68 -9.44
N THR A 129 -11.74 -10.73 -9.58
CA THR A 129 -12.22 -10.28 -10.90
C THR A 129 -11.36 -9.19 -11.50
N LYS A 130 -10.50 -8.56 -10.69
CA LYS A 130 -9.78 -7.30 -11.01
C LYS A 130 -10.72 -6.14 -11.31
N GLY A 131 -11.98 -6.27 -10.89
CA GLY A 131 -13.02 -5.26 -11.04
C GLY A 131 -12.75 -4.04 -10.17
N VAL A 132 -13.16 -2.88 -10.66
CA VAL A 132 -12.99 -1.59 -10.01
C VAL A 132 -14.31 -0.87 -9.93
N LYS A 133 -14.68 -0.41 -8.73
CA LYS A 133 -15.88 0.39 -8.51
C LYS A 133 -15.51 1.64 -7.73
N ILE A 134 -15.80 2.80 -8.31
CA ILE A 134 -15.63 4.08 -7.62
C ILE A 134 -16.71 4.17 -6.54
N ILE A 135 -16.30 4.46 -5.31
CA ILE A 135 -17.21 4.73 -4.21
C ILE A 135 -17.62 6.21 -4.30
N PRO A 136 -18.91 6.51 -4.51
CA PRO A 136 -19.37 7.89 -4.46
C PRO A 136 -19.20 8.43 -3.05
N SER A 137 -18.87 9.72 -2.93
CA SER A 137 -18.84 10.46 -1.67
C SER A 137 -20.26 10.62 -1.11
N ASN A 138 -20.78 9.56 -0.48
CA ASN A 138 -22.10 9.52 0.17
C ASN A 138 -21.92 9.32 1.70
N PRO A 139 -22.66 10.03 2.56
CA PRO A 139 -22.61 9.87 4.02
C PRO A 139 -22.78 8.44 4.58
N ASP A 140 -23.46 7.51 3.88
CA ASP A 140 -23.73 6.14 4.39
C ASP A 140 -22.55 5.15 4.23
N ILE A 141 -21.34 5.65 4.01
CA ILE A 141 -20.14 4.85 3.70
C ILE A 141 -19.68 3.95 4.85
N LEU A 142 -20.08 4.27 6.09
CA LEU A 142 -19.62 3.59 7.30
C LEU A 142 -20.05 2.12 7.38
N ASP A 143 -21.19 1.76 6.77
CA ASP A 143 -21.71 0.38 6.80
C ASP A 143 -20.94 -0.60 5.90
N TRP A 144 -19.97 -0.15 5.12
CA TRP A 144 -19.30 -0.98 4.11
C TRP A 144 -17.99 -1.62 4.60
N PHE A 145 -17.43 -1.12 5.70
CA PHE A 145 -16.14 -1.55 6.22
C PHE A 145 -16.30 -2.56 7.36
N LYS A 146 -15.32 -3.47 7.48
CA LYS A 146 -15.17 -4.32 8.67
C LYS A 146 -14.52 -3.48 9.78
N ALA A 147 -15.06 -3.56 10.99
CA ALA A 147 -14.50 -2.94 12.19
C ALA A 147 -13.25 -3.71 12.66
#